data_AF-A0A2A2IE47-F1
#
_entry.id   AF-A0A2A2IE47-F1
#
_cell.length_a   1.000
_cell.length_b   1.000
_cell.length_c   1.000
_cell.angle_alpha   90.00
_cell.angle_beta   90.00
_cell.angle_gamma   90.00
#
_symmetry.space_group_name_H-M   'P 1'
#
loop_
_entity.id
_entity.type
_entity.pdbx_description
1 polymer ?
#
loop_
_entity_poly.entity_id
_entity_poly.type
_entity_poly.pdbx_seq_one_letter_code
_entity_poly.pdbx_strand_id
1 'polypeptide(L)'
;MTMKVYKMNNIENVAANSAEEAKQFYAELCGYTYDEVQEDFEGEVDLQTKMLVDVKDLPDDVFIRVNNLEFKYGTAWAYMTFQWVLENDLYDDSEPFVISSTEH
;
A
#
# COMPACT_ATOMS: atom_id res chain seq x y z
N MET A 1 13.48 8.64 7.10
CA MET A 1 13.84 7.41 6.37
C MET A 1 12.71 7.19 5.39
N THR A 2 12.96 6.77 4.15
CA THR A 2 11.86 6.48 3.22
C THR A 2 11.19 5.18 3.66
N MET A 3 9.86 5.18 3.80
CA MET A 3 9.10 3.98 4.16
C MET A 3 9.39 2.83 3.18
N LYS A 4 9.33 1.61 3.72
CA LYS A 4 9.35 0.35 2.97
C LYS A 4 7.94 -0.23 2.97
N VAL A 5 7.68 -1.14 2.03
CA VAL A 5 6.40 -1.85 1.98
C VAL A 5 6.62 -3.30 2.36
N TYR A 6 5.75 -3.81 3.21
CA TYR A 6 5.78 -5.16 3.74
C TYR A 6 4.45 -5.86 3.49
N LYS A 7 4.50 -7.09 3.01
CA LYS A 7 3.31 -7.91 2.76
C LYS A 7 2.97 -8.68 4.03
N MET A 8 1.82 -8.33 4.62
CA MET A 8 1.40 -8.87 5.92
C MET A 8 0.79 -10.26 5.80
N ASN A 9 0.11 -10.52 4.70
CA ASN A 9 -0.52 -11.78 4.35
C ASN A 9 -0.76 -11.80 2.82
N ASN A 10 -1.61 -12.71 2.33
CA ASN A 10 -1.89 -12.84 0.91
C ASN A 10 -2.68 -11.67 0.27
N ILE A 11 -3.18 -10.71 1.06
CA ILE A 11 -4.12 -9.68 0.63
C ILE A 11 -3.68 -8.24 1.00
N GLU A 12 -3.00 -8.01 2.12
CA GLU A 12 -2.58 -6.68 2.60
C GLU A 12 -1.07 -6.41 2.50
N ASN A 13 -0.77 -5.16 2.16
CA ASN A 13 0.56 -4.57 2.25
C ASN A 13 0.52 -3.33 3.15
N VAL A 14 1.53 -3.19 4.01
CA VAL A 14 1.71 -2.08 4.95
C VAL A 14 2.98 -1.32 4.62
N ALA A 15 2.88 0.00 4.53
CA ALA A 15 4.03 0.90 4.49
C ALA A 15 4.49 1.22 5.92
N ALA A 16 5.78 1.03 6.21
CA ALA A 16 6.39 1.30 7.52
C ALA A 16 7.91 1.50 7.41
N ASN A 17 8.58 1.97 8.47
CA ASN A 17 10.03 2.12 8.52
C ASN A 17 10.76 0.80 8.78
N SER A 18 10.09 -0.19 9.38
CA SER A 18 10.63 -1.54 9.62
C SER A 18 9.55 -2.62 9.55
N ALA A 19 10.00 -3.88 9.44
CA ALA A 19 9.10 -5.03 9.45
C ALA A 19 8.42 -5.19 10.82
N GLU A 20 9.14 -4.94 11.91
CA GLU A 20 8.59 -4.96 13.26
C GLU A 20 7.46 -3.94 13.44
N GLU A 21 7.68 -2.71 12.94
CA GLU A 21 6.68 -1.64 12.99
C GLU A 21 5.45 -2.01 12.15
N ALA A 22 5.64 -2.53 10.94
CA ALA A 22 4.54 -2.98 10.08
C ALA A 22 3.68 -4.06 10.76
N LYS A 23 4.32 -5.07 11.38
CA LYS A 23 3.61 -6.15 12.07
C LYS A 23 2.87 -5.67 13.32
N GLN A 24 3.49 -4.78 14.12
CA GLN A 24 2.84 -4.20 15.30
C GLN A 24 1.61 -3.39 14.90
N PHE A 25 1.76 -2.50 13.92
CA PHE A 25 0.66 -1.71 13.38
C PHE A 25 -0.49 -2.62 12.89
N TYR A 26 -0.17 -3.63 12.08
CA TYR A 26 -1.18 -4.51 11.51
C TYR A 26 -1.88 -5.38 12.57
N ALA A 27 -1.14 -5.89 13.56
CA ALA A 27 -1.71 -6.62 14.70
C ALA A 27 -2.71 -5.76 15.48
N GLU A 28 -2.34 -4.51 15.80
CA GLU A 28 -3.21 -3.57 16.51
C GLU A 28 -4.45 -3.18 15.68
N LEU A 29 -4.26 -2.92 14.39
CA LEU A 29 -5.33 -2.54 13.46
C LEU A 29 -6.40 -3.63 13.34
N CYS A 30 -5.98 -4.89 13.19
CA CYS A 30 -6.88 -6.03 12.97
C CYS A 30 -7.33 -6.71 14.27
N GLY A 31 -6.73 -6.38 15.41
CA GLY A 31 -7.00 -7.06 16.68
C GLY A 31 -6.39 -8.47 16.75
N TYR A 32 -5.32 -8.72 15.97
CA TYR A 32 -4.56 -9.96 16.01
C TYR A 32 -3.41 -9.87 17.01
N THR A 33 -2.92 -11.04 17.42
CA THR A 33 -1.66 -11.14 18.14
C THR A 33 -0.48 -10.98 17.18
N TYR A 34 0.66 -10.55 17.71
CA TYR A 34 1.89 -10.46 16.92
C TYR A 34 2.31 -11.82 16.33
N ASP A 35 2.08 -12.92 17.06
CA ASP A 35 2.41 -14.27 16.60
C ASP A 35 1.54 -14.69 15.41
N GLU A 36 0.23 -14.40 15.44
CA GLU A 36 -0.67 -14.62 14.28
C GLU A 36 -0.19 -13.84 13.05
N VAL A 37 0.15 -12.56 13.20
CA VAL A 37 0.68 -11.76 12.09
C VAL A 37 2.03 -12.29 11.61
N GLN A 38 2.89 -12.76 12.51
CA GLN A 38 4.20 -13.31 12.17
C GLN A 38 4.12 -14.62 11.38
N GLU A 39 3.07 -15.42 11.58
CA GLU A 39 2.83 -16.66 10.83
C GLU A 39 2.49 -16.39 9.35
N ASP A 40 1.70 -15.35 9.07
CA ASP A 40 1.26 -14.99 7.71
C ASP A 40 2.20 -14.01 6.97
N PHE A 41 3.13 -13.37 7.70
CA PHE A 41 4.04 -12.36 7.17
C PHE A 41 4.90 -12.88 6.01
N GLU A 42 4.77 -12.27 4.82
CA GLU A 42 5.48 -12.68 3.60
C GLU A 42 6.79 -11.92 3.36
N GLY A 43 7.03 -10.80 4.04
CA GLY A 43 8.30 -10.04 3.95
C GLY A 43 8.20 -8.67 3.28
N GLU A 44 9.36 -8.09 2.97
CA GLU A 44 9.49 -6.81 2.25
C GLU A 44 9.16 -6.97 0.76
N VAL A 45 8.48 -5.99 0.19
CA VAL A 45 8.04 -5.95 -1.21
C VAL A 45 8.82 -4.90 -1.99
N ASP A 46 9.14 -5.21 -3.25
CA ASP A 46 9.80 -4.26 -4.15
C ASP A 46 8.91 -3.03 -4.36
N LEU A 47 9.45 -1.83 -4.17
CA LEU A 47 8.72 -0.58 -4.36
C LEU A 47 8.31 -0.32 -5.82
N GLN A 48 8.86 -1.06 -6.80
CA GLN A 48 8.39 -1.09 -8.18
C GLN A 48 7.11 -1.92 -8.39
N THR A 49 6.66 -2.63 -7.36
CA THR A 49 5.37 -3.34 -7.37
C THR A 49 4.24 -2.33 -7.56
N LYS A 50 3.28 -2.71 -8.41
CA LYS A 50 2.16 -1.84 -8.79
C LYS A 50 0.90 -2.18 -8.02
N MET A 51 0.14 -1.15 -7.68
CA MET A 51 -1.20 -1.21 -7.12
C MET A 51 -2.16 -0.38 -7.99
N LEU A 52 -3.46 -0.59 -7.78
CA LEU A 52 -4.50 0.24 -8.37
C LEU A 52 -4.82 1.40 -7.43
N VAL A 53 -4.85 2.62 -7.97
CA VAL A 53 -5.28 3.84 -7.27
C VAL A 53 -6.48 4.40 -8.04
N ASP A 54 -7.54 4.84 -7.33
CA ASP A 54 -8.67 5.51 -8.00
C ASP A 54 -8.13 6.79 -8.66
N VAL A 55 -8.44 6.97 -9.94
CA VAL A 55 -8.03 8.15 -10.69
C VAL A 55 -8.49 9.45 -10.01
N LYS A 56 -9.60 9.43 -9.27
CA LYS A 56 -10.11 10.60 -8.55
C LYS A 56 -9.24 11.03 -7.37
N ASP A 57 -8.44 10.11 -6.82
CA ASP A 57 -7.52 10.39 -5.72
C ASP A 57 -6.17 10.89 -6.23
N LEU A 58 -5.94 10.86 -7.55
CA LEU A 58 -4.72 11.37 -8.15
C LEU A 58 -4.77 12.90 -8.30
N PRO A 59 -3.63 13.59 -8.13
CA PRO A 59 -3.48 14.97 -8.53
C PRO A 59 -3.77 15.17 -10.03
N ASP A 60 -4.39 16.31 -10.39
CA ASP A 60 -4.82 16.62 -11.76
C ASP A 60 -3.68 16.56 -12.80
N ASP A 61 -2.47 16.95 -12.41
CA ASP A 61 -1.29 16.98 -13.29
C ASP A 61 -0.70 15.59 -13.56
N VAL A 62 -0.94 14.65 -12.65
CA VAL A 62 -0.57 13.23 -12.75
C VAL A 62 -1.55 12.52 -13.67
N PHE A 63 -2.85 12.75 -13.50
CA PHE A 63 -3.90 12.09 -14.30
C PHE A 63 -3.66 12.19 -15.81
N ILE A 64 -3.24 13.37 -16.28
CA ILE A 64 -2.99 13.64 -17.71
C ILE A 64 -1.86 12.76 -18.30
N ARG A 65 -0.99 12.21 -17.45
CA ARG A 65 0.21 11.45 -17.84
C ARG A 65 0.07 9.94 -17.62
N VAL A 66 -0.99 9.47 -16.97
CA VAL A 66 -1.19 8.04 -16.70
C VAL A 66 -1.57 7.32 -17.99
N ASN A 67 -0.66 6.49 -18.49
CA ASN A 67 -0.89 5.69 -19.71
C ASN A 67 -1.42 4.27 -19.44
N ASN A 68 -1.48 3.83 -18.18
CA ASN A 68 -1.94 2.49 -17.79
C ASN A 68 -3.15 2.60 -16.87
N LEU A 69 -4.33 2.69 -17.48
CA LEU A 69 -5.63 2.73 -16.81
C LEU A 69 -6.37 1.40 -16.94
N GLU A 70 -7.15 1.07 -15.92
CA GLU A 70 -8.05 -0.06 -15.92
C GLU A 70 -9.44 0.38 -15.46
N PHE A 71 -10.49 -0.01 -16.19
CA PHE A 71 -11.87 0.26 -15.80
C PHE A 71 -12.46 -0.97 -15.11
N LYS A 72 -12.77 -0.86 -13.82
CA LYS A 72 -13.34 -1.93 -12.99
C LYS A 72 -14.48 -1.37 -12.16
N TYR A 73 -15.60 -2.09 -12.12
CA TYR A 73 -16.79 -1.74 -11.33
C TYR A 73 -17.34 -0.32 -11.56
N GLY A 74 -17.14 0.25 -12.75
CA GLY A 74 -17.57 1.62 -13.08
C GLY A 74 -16.60 2.72 -12.63
N THR A 75 -15.45 2.35 -12.07
CA THR A 75 -14.38 3.26 -11.65
C THR A 75 -13.16 3.11 -12.57
N ALA A 76 -12.50 4.23 -12.86
CA ALA A 76 -11.22 4.25 -13.56
C ALA A 76 -10.09 4.16 -12.52
N TRP A 77 -9.23 3.18 -12.68
CA TRP A 77 -8.11 2.92 -11.80
C TRP A 77 -6.79 3.11 -12.56
N ALA A 78 -5.79 3.67 -11.91
CA ALA A 78 -4.45 3.82 -12.43
C ALA A 78 -3.49 2.82 -11.79
N TYR A 79 -2.60 2.22 -12.59
CA TYR A 79 -1.50 1.43 -12.05
C TYR A 79 -0.36 2.33 -11.60
N MET A 80 -0.14 2.41 -10.29
CA MET A 80 0.95 3.18 -9.67
C MET A 80 1.88 2.26 -8.89
N THR A 81 3.18 2.58 -8.88
CA THR A 81 4.13 1.85 -8.04
C THR A 81 4.01 2.28 -6.58
N PHE A 82 4.34 1.40 -5.64
CA PHE A 82 4.41 1.80 -4.22
C PHE A 82 5.38 2.96 -4.00
N GLN A 83 6.50 3.00 -4.71
CA GLN A 83 7.41 4.14 -4.68
C GLN A 83 6.69 5.45 -5.02
N TRP A 84 5.93 5.46 -6.11
CA TRP A 84 5.24 6.66 -6.57
C TRP A 84 4.21 7.13 -5.54
N VAL A 85 3.45 6.21 -4.95
CA VAL A 85 2.45 6.50 -3.92
C VAL A 85 3.10 7.12 -2.68
N LEU A 86 4.23 6.56 -2.22
CA LEU A 86 4.97 7.07 -1.07
C LEU A 86 5.63 8.43 -1.33
N GLU A 87 6.03 8.72 -2.56
CA GLU A 87 6.73 9.97 -2.91
C GLU A 87 5.78 11.15 -3.23
N ASN A 88 4.48 10.89 -3.43
CA ASN A 88 3.51 11.90 -3.86
C ASN A 88 2.46 12.23 -2.79
N ASP A 89 2.75 11.94 -1.52
CA ASP A 89 1.91 12.27 -0.36
C ASP A 89 0.43 11.89 -0.55
N LEU A 90 0.16 10.76 -1.22
CA LEU A 90 -1.21 10.24 -1.26
C LEU A 90 -1.68 9.79 0.13
N TYR A 91 -0.74 9.51 1.01
CA TYR A 91 -0.95 9.09 2.39
C TYR A 91 -0.02 9.87 3.31
N ASP A 92 -0.40 9.99 4.58
CA ASP A 92 0.43 10.58 5.62
C ASP A 92 1.61 9.65 5.90
N ASP A 93 2.84 10.08 5.57
CA ASP A 93 4.07 9.31 5.73
C ASP A 93 4.66 9.40 7.16
N SER A 94 3.94 10.03 8.10
CA SER A 94 4.39 10.15 9.49
C SER A 94 4.14 8.91 10.34
N GLU A 95 3.23 8.02 9.93
CA GLU A 95 2.84 6.80 10.65
C GLU A 95 2.65 5.61 9.68
N PRO A 96 2.80 4.36 10.13
CA PRO A 96 2.52 3.19 9.30
C PRO A 96 1.08 3.16 8.80
N PHE A 97 0.86 2.69 7.57
CA PHE A 97 -0.48 2.59 7.00
C PHE A 97 -0.62 1.42 6.02
N VAL A 98 -1.86 0.96 5.80
CA VAL A 98 -2.16 -0.04 4.77
C VAL A 98 -2.07 0.64 3.41
N ILE A 99 -1.02 0.35 2.66
CA ILE A 99 -0.79 0.97 1.34
C ILE A 99 -1.60 0.28 0.24
N SER A 100 -1.87 -1.02 0.37
CA SER A 100 -2.82 -1.70 -0.52
C SER A 100 -3.46 -2.91 0.16
N SER A 101 -4.71 -3.15 -0.18
CA SER A 101 -5.44 -4.39 0.12
C SER A 101 -6.13 -4.88 -1.14
N THR A 102 -6.25 -6.20 -1.29
CA THR A 102 -7.09 -6.83 -2.31
C THR A 102 -8.49 -7.18 -1.81
N GLU A 103 -8.85 -6.80 -0.58
CA GLU A 103 -10.23 -6.87 -0.10
C GLU A 103 -11.09 -5.84 -0.86
N HIS A 104 -12.24 -6.28 -1.35
CA HIS A 104 -13.16 -5.52 -2.20
C HIS A 104 -14.53 -5.36 -1.55
#